data_AF-A0A401GI16-F1
#
_entry.id   AF-A0A401GI16-F1
#
_cell.length_a   1.000
_cell.length_b   1.000
_cell.length_c   1.000
_cell.angle_alpha   90.00
_cell.angle_beta   90.00
_cell.angle_gamma   90.00
#
_symmetry.space_group_name_H-M   'P 1'
#
loop_
_entity.id
_entity.type
_entity.pdbx_description
1 polymer ?
#
loop_
_entity_poly.entity_id
_entity_poly.type
_entity_poly.pdbx_seq_one_letter_code
_entity_poly.pdbx_strand_id
1 'polypeptide(L)'
;MPLVHSAYPVTQTLILHLPFRPAILSHEAAESILSGRWSDLHSLSLNGAVCPAATAISFFISHPQMSELSIDELVGYDIHSDGHLEAFDCPPGLLPNLKKLESVVQHVVELLSAPCAQPRPIEHISINHWRRAWCNSQEEDFAALLATLHSITTVTLPVTNIDLVARIAQAAPWLTRLRVPLGAFEILSDLYSDKEKVRVPSVQ
;
A
#
# COMPACT_ATOMS: atom_id res chain seq x y z
N MET A 1 -11.52 45.16 -16.45
CA MET A 1 -12.28 44.37 -15.45
C MET A 1 -11.29 43.45 -14.76
N PRO A 2 -11.07 43.55 -13.44
CA PRO A 2 -10.20 42.60 -12.76
C PRO A 2 -10.94 41.27 -12.62
N LEU A 3 -10.31 40.19 -13.10
CA LEU A 3 -10.76 38.82 -12.85
C LEU A 3 -10.70 38.58 -11.35
N VAL A 4 -11.86 38.44 -10.74
CA VAL A 4 -12.03 37.93 -9.38
C VAL A 4 -11.40 36.54 -9.39
N HIS A 5 -10.18 36.42 -8.90
CA HIS A 5 -9.62 35.14 -8.49
C HIS A 5 -10.52 34.68 -7.35
N SER A 6 -11.48 33.83 -7.67
CA SER A 6 -12.19 33.08 -6.65
C SER A 6 -11.14 32.25 -5.94
N ALA A 7 -10.77 32.68 -4.73
CA ALA A 7 -9.88 31.97 -3.82
C ALA A 7 -10.61 30.72 -3.32
N TYR A 8 -10.84 29.76 -4.20
CA TYR A 8 -11.27 28.44 -3.80
C TYR A 8 -10.09 27.78 -3.06
N PRO A 9 -10.32 27.20 -1.88
CA PRO A 9 -9.28 26.46 -1.18
C PRO A 9 -8.81 25.32 -2.07
N VAL A 10 -7.52 25.35 -2.37
CA VAL A 10 -6.84 24.36 -3.19
C VAL A 10 -6.53 23.16 -2.32
N THR A 11 -7.25 22.05 -2.52
CA THR A 11 -7.03 20.83 -1.72
C THR A 11 -5.76 20.12 -2.18
N GLN A 12 -4.74 20.13 -1.31
CA GLN A 12 -3.45 19.46 -1.55
C GLN A 12 -3.38 18.06 -0.92
N THR A 13 -4.23 17.79 0.07
CA THR A 13 -4.24 16.55 0.82
C THR A 13 -5.67 16.06 0.99
N LEU A 14 -5.91 14.79 0.64
CA LEU A 14 -7.20 14.12 0.80
C LEU A 14 -7.01 12.90 1.71
N ILE A 15 -7.68 12.90 2.87
CA ILE A 15 -7.61 11.81 3.85
C ILE A 15 -9.03 11.29 4.08
N LEU A 16 -9.21 10.01 3.79
CA LEU A 16 -10.47 9.28 3.93
C LEU A 16 -10.19 8.01 4.72
N HIS A 17 -10.44 8.07 6.02
CA HIS A 17 -10.26 6.94 6.95
C HIS A 17 -11.64 6.55 7.47
N LEU A 18 -12.14 5.40 7.03
CA LEU A 18 -13.47 4.91 7.41
C LEU A 18 -13.35 3.90 8.56
N PRO A 19 -14.00 4.15 9.72
CA PRO A 19 -13.80 3.36 10.94
C PRO A 19 -14.51 1.99 10.93
N PHE A 20 -15.48 1.77 10.03
CA PHE A 20 -16.21 0.51 9.90
C PHE A 20 -15.81 -0.18 8.59
N ARG A 21 -15.16 -1.35 8.69
CA ARG A 21 -14.72 -2.12 7.52
C ARG A 21 -15.70 -3.26 7.20
N PRO A 22 -16.00 -3.51 5.91
CA PRO A 22 -15.78 -2.63 4.76
C PRO A 22 -16.93 -1.61 4.60
N ALA A 23 -16.62 -0.32 4.62
CA ALA A 23 -17.55 0.68 4.08
C ALA A 23 -17.44 0.62 2.56
N ILE A 24 -18.47 0.08 1.91
CA ILE A 24 -18.54 0.05 0.46
C ILE A 24 -18.86 1.47 0.00
N LEU A 25 -17.91 2.14 -0.63
CA LEU A 25 -18.22 3.38 -1.34
C LEU A 25 -19.19 3.02 -2.45
N SER A 26 -20.35 3.69 -2.49
CA SER A 26 -21.20 3.59 -3.68
C SER A 26 -20.39 4.05 -4.88
N HIS A 27 -20.69 3.53 -6.07
CA HIS A 27 -20.01 3.93 -7.29
C HIS A 27 -20.04 5.46 -7.48
N GLU A 28 -21.19 6.10 -7.25
CA GLU A 28 -21.34 7.56 -7.31
C GLU A 28 -20.48 8.30 -6.27
N ALA A 29 -20.36 7.76 -5.05
CA ALA A 29 -19.51 8.36 -4.02
C ALA A 29 -18.02 8.19 -4.38
N ALA A 30 -17.63 7.03 -4.87
CA ALA A 30 -16.27 6.76 -5.34
C ALA A 30 -15.91 7.68 -6.51
N GLU A 31 -16.76 7.82 -7.52
CA GLU A 31 -16.53 8.74 -8.65
C GLU A 31 -16.48 10.20 -8.22
N SER A 32 -17.37 10.63 -7.32
CA SER A 32 -17.36 12.02 -6.83
C SER A 32 -16.08 12.33 -6.04
N ILE A 33 -15.71 11.45 -5.11
CA ILE A 33 -14.56 11.63 -4.23
C ILE A 33 -13.24 11.43 -4.99
N LEU A 34 -13.16 10.38 -5.79
CA LEU A 34 -12.01 10.00 -6.61
C LEU A 34 -12.16 10.51 -8.05
N SER A 35 -12.50 11.80 -8.18
CA SER A 35 -12.52 12.51 -9.47
C SER A 35 -11.27 13.37 -9.66
N GLY A 36 -10.98 13.76 -10.90
CA GLY A 36 -9.93 14.73 -11.25
C GLY A 36 -10.17 16.17 -10.78
N ARG A 37 -11.11 16.40 -9.85
CA ARG A 37 -11.45 17.76 -9.38
C ARG A 37 -10.38 18.38 -8.47
N TRP A 38 -9.42 17.58 -8.02
CA TRP A 38 -8.38 17.99 -7.07
C TRP A 38 -7.07 18.31 -7.80
N SER A 39 -7.08 19.36 -8.62
CA SER A 39 -5.97 19.72 -9.53
C SER A 39 -4.58 19.79 -8.88
N ASP A 40 -4.54 20.15 -7.59
CA ASP A 40 -3.30 20.39 -6.85
C ASP A 40 -3.07 19.34 -5.74
N LEU A 41 -3.75 18.19 -5.84
CA LEU A 41 -3.61 17.11 -4.87
C LEU A 41 -2.21 16.49 -4.96
N HIS A 42 -1.49 16.49 -3.85
CA HIS A 42 -0.16 15.90 -3.71
C HIS A 42 -0.13 14.69 -2.78
N SER A 43 -1.08 14.58 -1.86
CA SER A 43 -1.14 13.51 -0.87
C SER A 43 -2.53 12.89 -0.81
N LEU A 44 -2.60 11.56 -0.99
CA LEU A 44 -3.83 10.79 -0.84
C LEU A 44 -3.65 9.74 0.26
N SER A 45 -4.62 9.66 1.18
CA SER A 45 -4.77 8.54 2.10
C SER A 45 -6.20 8.00 2.05
N LEU A 46 -6.36 6.78 1.54
CA LEU A 46 -7.63 6.09 1.40
C LEU A 46 -7.57 4.75 2.14
N ASN A 47 -8.15 4.71 3.35
CA ASN A 47 -8.14 3.53 4.20
C ASN A 47 -9.55 3.22 4.71
N GLY A 48 -9.93 1.95 4.75
CA GLY A 48 -11.23 1.49 5.25
C GLY A 48 -12.36 1.53 4.21
N ALA A 49 -12.07 1.85 2.95
CA ALA A 49 -13.04 2.08 1.90
C ALA A 49 -12.83 1.12 0.72
N VAL A 50 -13.85 0.34 0.35
CA VAL A 50 -13.79 -0.49 -0.86
C VAL A 50 -13.81 0.41 -2.08
N CYS A 51 -12.82 0.24 -2.95
CA CYS A 51 -12.66 0.99 -4.19
C CYS A 51 -12.22 0.05 -5.31
N PRO A 52 -12.90 -0.01 -6.46
CA PRO A 52 -12.43 -0.81 -7.60
C PRO A 52 -11.03 -0.37 -8.07
N ALA A 53 -10.22 -1.31 -8.57
CA ALA A 53 -8.85 -1.03 -9.04
C ALA A 53 -8.85 -0.01 -10.19
N ALA A 54 -9.75 -0.19 -11.17
CA ALA A 54 -9.88 0.72 -12.32
C ALA A 54 -10.18 2.17 -11.90
N THR A 55 -11.03 2.37 -10.88
CA THR A 55 -11.35 3.70 -10.35
C THR A 55 -10.14 4.35 -9.70
N ALA A 56 -9.41 3.60 -8.86
CA ALA A 56 -8.19 4.10 -8.23
C ALA A 56 -7.13 4.47 -9.28
N ILE A 57 -6.97 3.67 -10.32
CA ILE A 57 -5.99 3.89 -11.38
C ILE A 57 -6.33 5.10 -12.23
N SER A 58 -7.59 5.25 -12.64
CA SER A 58 -8.08 6.46 -13.31
C SER A 58 -7.81 7.72 -12.48
N PHE A 59 -8.01 7.62 -11.16
CA PHE A 59 -7.69 8.70 -10.24
C PHE A 59 -6.20 9.02 -10.21
N PHE A 60 -5.32 8.02 -10.10
CA PHE A 60 -3.87 8.22 -10.08
C PHE A 60 -3.35 8.82 -11.39
N ILE A 61 -3.89 8.42 -12.54
CA ILE A 61 -3.57 8.99 -13.86
C ILE A 61 -3.91 10.48 -13.89
N SER A 62 -5.03 10.87 -13.27
CA SER A 62 -5.49 12.26 -13.25
C SER A 62 -4.67 13.17 -12.32
N HIS A 63 -3.78 12.60 -11.49
CA HIS A 63 -2.99 13.34 -10.48
C HIS A 63 -1.50 13.01 -10.56
N PRO A 64 -0.81 13.31 -11.68
CA PRO A 64 0.61 12.97 -11.87
C PRO A 64 1.56 13.71 -10.90
N GLN A 65 1.11 14.81 -10.30
CA GLN A 65 1.85 15.57 -9.28
C GLN A 65 1.85 14.93 -7.89
N MET A 66 1.11 13.84 -7.68
CA MET A 66 1.00 13.16 -6.40
C MET A 66 2.38 12.64 -5.95
N SER A 67 2.75 12.98 -4.72
CA SER A 67 4.02 12.62 -4.09
C SER A 67 3.86 11.64 -2.93
N GLU A 68 2.66 11.56 -2.34
CA GLU A 68 2.38 10.65 -1.23
C GLU A 68 1.09 9.86 -1.49
N LEU A 69 1.18 8.55 -1.34
CA LEU A 69 0.05 7.64 -1.49
C LEU A 69 -0.01 6.67 -0.31
N SER A 70 -1.17 6.60 0.34
CA SER A 70 -1.51 5.66 1.40
C SER A 70 -2.82 4.98 1.03
N ILE A 71 -2.80 3.68 0.76
CA ILE A 71 -4.00 2.90 0.42
C ILE A 71 -3.94 1.56 1.14
N ASP A 72 -5.08 1.01 1.57
CA ASP A 72 -5.11 -0.34 2.15
C ASP A 72 -5.60 -1.40 1.14
N GLU A 73 -5.79 -2.62 1.63
CA GLU A 73 -6.27 -3.74 0.85
C GLU A 73 -7.70 -3.59 0.35
N LEU A 74 -8.47 -2.58 0.77
CA LEU A 74 -9.84 -2.41 0.27
C LEU A 74 -9.86 -1.71 -1.10
N VAL A 75 -8.77 -1.06 -1.48
CA VAL A 75 -8.56 -0.58 -2.85
C VAL A 75 -8.17 -1.78 -3.72
N GLY A 76 -8.90 -2.02 -4.79
CA GLY A 76 -8.79 -3.24 -5.61
C GLY A 76 -9.51 -4.47 -5.01
N TYR A 77 -10.23 -4.33 -3.89
CA TYR A 77 -10.97 -5.45 -3.33
C TYR A 77 -12.26 -5.70 -4.10
N ASP A 78 -12.35 -6.85 -4.76
CA ASP A 78 -13.60 -7.32 -5.35
C ASP A 78 -14.42 -8.10 -4.32
N ILE A 79 -15.54 -7.51 -3.90
CA ILE A 79 -16.51 -8.10 -2.96
C ILE A 79 -17.21 -9.35 -3.51
N HIS A 80 -17.13 -9.60 -4.83
CA HIS A 80 -17.74 -10.74 -5.51
C HIS A 80 -16.76 -11.87 -5.80
N SER A 81 -15.46 -11.59 -5.80
CA SER A 81 -14.41 -12.60 -5.75
C SER A 81 -14.27 -13.13 -4.32
N ASP A 82 -13.75 -14.35 -4.13
CA ASP A 82 -13.53 -14.99 -2.82
C ASP A 82 -12.46 -14.29 -1.93
N GLY A 83 -12.47 -12.96 -1.89
CA GLY A 83 -11.53 -12.11 -1.19
C GLY A 83 -10.24 -11.83 -1.96
N HIS A 84 -10.23 -11.96 -3.29
CA HIS A 84 -9.05 -11.62 -4.10
C HIS A 84 -8.94 -10.11 -4.32
N LEU A 85 -7.71 -9.60 -4.36
CA LEU A 85 -7.46 -8.23 -4.86
C LEU A 85 -7.28 -8.31 -6.36
N GLU A 86 -8.02 -7.46 -7.06
CA GLU A 86 -7.80 -7.19 -8.48
C GLU A 86 -6.42 -6.54 -8.66
N ALA A 87 -5.69 -7.00 -9.68
CA ALA A 87 -4.47 -6.34 -10.09
C ALA A 87 -4.78 -4.90 -10.55
N PHE A 88 -3.89 -3.97 -10.25
CA PHE A 88 -4.04 -2.57 -10.62
C PHE A 88 -3.78 -2.30 -12.11
N ASP A 89 -3.25 -3.25 -12.89
CA ASP A 89 -2.94 -3.08 -14.32
C ASP A 89 -2.29 -1.71 -14.61
N CYS A 90 -1.24 -1.39 -13.83
CA CYS A 90 -0.65 -0.07 -13.77
C CYS A 90 -0.09 0.38 -15.12
N PRO A 91 -0.55 1.50 -15.71
CA PRO A 91 0.00 1.99 -16.97
C PRO A 91 1.43 2.53 -16.80
N PRO A 92 2.23 2.58 -17.89
CA PRO A 92 3.54 3.20 -17.86
C PRO A 92 3.49 4.66 -17.43
N GLY A 93 4.44 5.09 -16.60
CA GLY A 93 4.54 6.47 -16.11
C GLY A 93 3.56 6.84 -15.01
N LEU A 94 2.82 5.87 -14.44
CA LEU A 94 1.93 6.11 -13.30
C LEU A 94 2.70 6.68 -12.11
N LEU A 95 2.21 7.79 -11.54
CA LEU A 95 2.73 8.48 -10.36
C LEU A 95 4.25 8.74 -10.43
N PRO A 96 4.72 9.56 -11.40
CA PRO A 96 6.15 9.75 -11.65
C PRO A 96 6.87 10.49 -10.51
N ASN A 97 6.13 11.25 -9.69
CA ASN A 97 6.66 12.08 -8.60
C ASN A 97 6.54 11.44 -7.21
N LEU A 98 6.19 10.14 -7.15
CA LEU A 98 5.92 9.45 -5.89
C LEU A 98 7.17 9.35 -5.00
N LYS A 99 7.10 9.92 -3.80
CA LYS A 99 8.15 9.93 -2.78
C LYS A 99 7.87 9.03 -1.60
N LYS A 100 6.59 8.89 -1.25
CA LYS A 100 6.12 8.05 -0.14
C LYS A 100 4.99 7.14 -0.60
N LEU A 101 5.15 5.85 -0.36
CA LEU A 101 4.13 4.85 -0.61
C LEU A 101 3.86 4.03 0.65
N GLU A 102 2.59 3.96 1.03
CA GLU A 102 2.10 3.16 2.14
C GLU A 102 0.97 2.26 1.64
N SER A 103 1.19 0.94 1.59
CA SER A 103 0.18 0.02 1.05
C SER A 103 0.39 -1.43 1.47
N VAL A 104 -0.44 -2.35 0.98
CA VAL A 104 -0.14 -3.78 1.02
C VAL A 104 0.95 -4.12 0.02
N VAL A 105 1.72 -5.18 0.30
CA VAL A 105 2.90 -5.54 -0.50
C VAL A 105 2.59 -5.70 -1.99
N GLN A 106 1.45 -6.31 -2.34
CA GLN A 106 1.07 -6.51 -3.73
C GLN A 106 0.95 -5.19 -4.50
N HIS A 107 0.20 -4.22 -3.98
CA HIS A 107 0.09 -2.91 -4.61
C HIS A 107 1.43 -2.19 -4.70
N VAL A 108 2.29 -2.33 -3.68
CA VAL A 108 3.64 -1.75 -3.73
C VAL A 108 4.44 -2.34 -4.87
N VAL A 109 4.42 -3.67 -5.01
CA VAL A 109 5.11 -4.38 -6.09
C VAL A 109 4.56 -3.94 -7.45
N GLU A 110 3.25 -3.96 -7.63
CA GLU A 110 2.60 -3.59 -8.90
C GLU A 110 2.88 -2.12 -9.29
N LEU A 111 2.65 -1.17 -8.38
CA LEU A 111 2.82 0.26 -8.64
C LEU A 111 4.28 0.62 -8.97
N LEU A 112 5.24 0.03 -8.25
CA LEU A 112 6.65 0.37 -8.41
C LEU A 112 7.34 -0.42 -9.53
N SER A 113 6.84 -1.62 -9.87
CA SER A 113 7.32 -2.38 -11.03
C SER A 113 6.80 -1.84 -12.36
N ALA A 114 5.73 -1.03 -12.34
CA ALA A 114 5.20 -0.39 -13.54
C ALA A 114 6.29 0.51 -14.19
N PRO A 115 6.56 0.36 -15.50
CA PRO A 115 7.62 1.10 -16.18
C PRO A 115 7.44 2.61 -16.03
N CYS A 116 8.53 3.33 -15.81
CA CYS A 116 8.51 4.79 -15.78
C CYS A 116 9.68 5.33 -16.61
N ALA A 117 9.46 6.43 -17.34
CA ALA A 117 10.48 7.04 -18.19
C ALA A 117 11.71 7.52 -17.39
N GLN A 118 11.51 7.84 -16.11
CA GLN A 118 12.56 8.19 -15.16
C GLN A 118 12.35 7.39 -13.88
N PRO A 119 13.43 7.06 -13.15
CA PRO A 119 13.30 6.45 -11.82
C PRO A 119 12.44 7.34 -10.92
N ARG A 120 11.40 6.76 -10.31
CA ARG A 120 10.56 7.48 -9.34
C ARG A 120 11.43 7.91 -8.14
N PRO A 121 11.26 9.13 -7.59
CA PRO A 121 12.03 9.62 -6.45
C PRO A 121 11.54 9.02 -5.12
N ILE A 122 11.28 7.71 -5.10
CA ILE A 122 10.70 7.02 -3.94
C ILE A 122 11.73 6.97 -2.81
N GLU A 123 11.39 7.53 -1.66
CA GLU A 123 12.28 7.63 -0.50
C GLU A 123 11.79 6.76 0.67
N HIS A 124 10.47 6.56 0.76
CA HIS A 124 9.80 5.91 1.89
C HIS A 124 8.78 4.87 1.40
N ILE A 125 8.93 3.64 1.86
CA ILE A 125 7.93 2.57 1.69
C ILE A 125 7.45 2.11 3.06
N SER A 126 6.15 1.98 3.24
CA SER A 126 5.52 1.36 4.40
C SER A 126 4.58 0.27 3.94
N ILE A 127 4.81 -0.95 4.43
CA ILE A 127 3.90 -2.06 4.21
C ILE A 127 2.89 -2.07 5.37
N ASN A 128 1.60 -2.07 5.07
CA ASN A 128 0.54 -2.04 6.08
C ASN A 128 0.07 -3.45 6.46
N HIS A 129 0.10 -4.38 5.52
CA HIS A 129 -0.36 -5.74 5.73
C HIS A 129 0.33 -6.72 4.76
N TRP A 130 0.58 -7.93 5.26
CA TRP A 130 0.97 -9.11 4.47
C TRP A 130 -0.18 -10.10 4.58
N ARG A 131 -0.94 -10.32 3.50
CA ARG A 131 -1.99 -11.35 3.52
C ARG A 131 -1.32 -12.72 3.65
N ARG A 132 -1.63 -13.46 4.73
CA ARG A 132 -1.11 -14.81 5.01
C ARG A 132 -1.32 -15.81 3.85
N ALA A 133 -2.34 -15.60 3.02
CA ALA A 133 -2.61 -16.45 1.86
C ALA A 133 -1.61 -16.25 0.71
N TRP A 134 -0.79 -15.19 0.74
CA TRP A 134 0.12 -14.83 -0.34
C TRP A 134 1.56 -15.07 0.12
N CYS A 135 2.08 -16.18 -0.42
CA CYS A 135 3.30 -16.89 -0.08
C CYS A 135 4.60 -16.07 -0.22
N ASN A 136 5.69 -16.73 0.19
CA ASN A 136 7.11 -16.37 0.01
C ASN A 136 7.46 -15.70 -1.33
N SER A 137 6.73 -15.95 -2.42
CA SER A 137 6.97 -15.32 -3.72
C SER A 137 6.82 -13.79 -3.68
N GLN A 138 5.81 -13.25 -2.98
CA GLN A 138 5.64 -11.80 -2.87
C GLN A 138 6.71 -11.15 -2.00
N GLU A 139 7.24 -11.89 -1.02
CA GLU A 139 8.40 -11.45 -0.24
C GLU A 139 9.66 -11.38 -1.10
N GLU A 140 9.85 -12.37 -1.98
CA GLU A 140 10.96 -12.41 -2.95
C GLU A 140 10.83 -11.30 -3.99
N ASP A 141 9.64 -11.10 -4.55
CA ASP A 141 9.34 -10.03 -5.51
C ASP A 141 9.60 -8.65 -4.89
N PHE A 142 9.15 -8.45 -3.64
CA PHE A 142 9.39 -7.21 -2.93
C PHE A 142 10.88 -6.98 -2.64
N ALA A 143 11.62 -8.01 -2.22
CA ALA A 143 13.06 -7.90 -2.01
C ALA A 143 13.81 -7.61 -3.33
N ALA A 144 13.45 -8.28 -4.42
CA ALA A 144 14.01 -8.05 -5.75
C ALA A 144 13.70 -6.63 -6.24
N LEU A 145 12.47 -6.15 -6.04
CA LEU A 145 12.08 -4.78 -6.34
C LEU A 145 12.94 -3.79 -5.55
N LEU A 146 13.06 -3.96 -4.23
CA LEU A 146 13.88 -3.09 -3.40
C LEU A 146 15.32 -3.02 -3.87
N ALA A 147 15.89 -4.13 -4.37
CA ALA A 147 17.25 -4.17 -4.90
C ALA A 147 17.47 -3.21 -6.09
N THR A 148 16.40 -2.79 -6.76
CA THR A 148 16.46 -1.84 -7.90
C THR A 148 16.20 -0.39 -7.50
N LEU A 149 15.73 -0.13 -6.28
CA LEU A 149 15.24 1.18 -5.84
C LEU A 149 16.25 1.88 -4.90
N HIS A 150 17.34 2.36 -5.47
CA HIS A 150 18.45 2.98 -4.72
C HIS A 150 18.12 4.32 -4.05
N SER A 151 17.01 4.97 -4.41
CA SER A 151 16.56 6.22 -3.78
C SER A 151 15.89 6.00 -2.43
N ILE A 152 15.47 4.78 -2.10
CA ILE A 152 14.77 4.48 -0.86
C ILE A 152 15.73 4.61 0.31
N THR A 153 15.32 5.36 1.33
CA THR A 153 16.07 5.50 2.58
C THR A 153 15.38 4.81 3.75
N THR A 154 14.06 4.64 3.66
CA THR A 154 13.23 4.14 4.76
C THR A 154 12.25 3.08 4.28
N VAL A 155 12.28 1.91 4.92
CA VAL A 155 11.28 0.84 4.76
C VAL A 155 10.66 0.55 6.12
N THR A 156 9.33 0.52 6.19
CA THR A 156 8.57 0.12 7.38
C THR A 156 7.81 -1.17 7.08
N LEU A 157 7.94 -2.16 7.96
CA LEU A 157 7.34 -3.49 7.79
C LEU A 157 6.48 -3.84 9.02
N PRO A 158 5.27 -4.40 8.83
CA PRO A 158 4.60 -5.12 9.90
C PRO A 158 5.39 -6.42 10.13
N VAL A 159 5.72 -6.73 11.38
CA VAL A 159 6.45 -7.97 11.72
C VAL A 159 5.62 -9.18 11.30
N THR A 160 6.18 -10.00 10.41
CA THR A 160 5.73 -11.39 10.20
C THR A 160 6.85 -12.39 10.49
N ASN A 161 8.09 -12.11 10.06
CA ASN A 161 9.25 -12.99 10.26
C ASN A 161 10.59 -12.22 10.24
N ILE A 162 11.56 -12.62 11.09
CA ILE A 162 12.93 -12.11 11.10
C ILE A 162 13.70 -12.42 9.80
N ASP A 163 13.41 -13.54 9.14
CA ASP A 163 14.05 -13.91 7.88
C ASP A 163 13.70 -12.93 6.75
N LEU A 164 12.49 -12.37 6.78
CA LEU A 164 12.07 -11.31 5.84
C LEU A 164 12.88 -10.02 6.08
N VAL A 165 13.04 -9.63 7.34
CA VAL A 165 13.86 -8.46 7.72
C VAL A 165 15.30 -8.63 7.24
N ALA A 166 15.88 -9.83 7.45
CA ALA A 166 17.24 -10.14 7.00
C ALA A 166 17.36 -10.08 5.47
N ARG A 167 16.41 -10.67 4.73
CA ARG A 167 16.39 -10.60 3.26
C ARG A 167 16.27 -9.18 2.74
N ILE A 168 15.41 -8.35 3.34
CA ILE A 168 15.25 -6.94 2.94
C ILE A 168 16.53 -6.15 3.22
N ALA A 169 17.16 -6.36 4.38
CA ALA A 169 18.44 -5.72 4.71
C ALA A 169 19.57 -6.12 3.75
N GLN A 170 19.56 -7.38 3.27
CA GLN A 170 20.51 -7.87 2.26
C GLN A 170 20.22 -7.29 0.88
N ALA A 171 18.95 -7.17 0.49
CA ALA A 171 18.55 -6.67 -0.81
C ALA A 171 18.77 -5.15 -0.97
N ALA A 172 18.62 -4.39 0.12
CA ALA A 172 18.77 -2.95 0.14
C ALA A 172 19.72 -2.48 1.28
N PRO A 173 21.03 -2.78 1.20
CA PRO A 173 22.00 -2.44 2.24
C PRO A 173 22.23 -0.93 2.41
N TRP A 174 21.75 -0.10 1.49
CA TRP A 174 21.83 1.37 1.56
C TRP A 174 20.71 2.00 2.39
N LEU A 175 19.71 1.23 2.84
CA LEU A 175 18.63 1.75 3.67
C LEU A 175 19.19 2.40 4.93
N THR A 176 18.82 3.65 5.17
CA THR A 176 19.19 4.36 6.39
C THR A 176 18.32 3.90 7.57
N ARG A 177 17.08 3.50 7.30
CA ARG A 177 16.10 3.12 8.32
C ARG A 177 15.27 1.92 7.85
N LEU A 178 15.43 0.79 8.54
CA LEU A 178 14.51 -0.34 8.47
C LEU A 178 13.70 -0.37 9.76
N ARG A 179 12.40 -0.04 9.66
CA ARG A 179 11.50 0.11 10.80
C ARG A 179 10.55 -1.06 10.91
N VAL A 180 10.34 -1.47 12.15
CA VAL A 180 9.52 -2.61 12.52
C VAL A 180 8.69 -2.18 13.73
N PRO A 181 7.44 -1.71 13.54
CA PRO A 181 6.64 -1.13 14.62
C PRO A 181 6.33 -2.17 15.72
N LEU A 182 6.49 -1.75 16.98
CA LEU A 182 6.09 -2.52 18.16
C LEU A 182 4.56 -2.63 18.18
N GLY A 183 4.04 -3.86 18.21
CA GLY A 183 2.59 -4.16 18.16
C GLY A 183 2.24 -5.23 17.12
N ALA A 184 3.08 -5.45 16.11
CA ALA A 184 2.89 -6.54 15.14
C ALA A 184 3.24 -7.95 15.68
N PHE A 185 3.73 -8.04 16.93
CA PHE A 185 4.06 -9.31 17.60
C PHE A 185 2.83 -10.08 18.11
N GLU A 186 1.66 -9.44 18.28
CA GLU A 186 0.47 -10.10 18.83
C GLU A 186 -0.08 -11.23 17.93
N ILE A 187 0.35 -11.28 16.67
CA ILE A 187 -0.03 -12.33 15.71
C ILE A 187 0.81 -13.62 15.89
N LEU A 188 1.92 -13.57 16.62
CA LEU A 188 2.77 -14.74 16.90
C LEU A 188 2.34 -15.51 18.16
N SER A 189 1.64 -14.87 19.11
CA SER A 189 1.13 -15.56 20.31
C SER A 189 0.06 -16.60 19.98
N ASP A 190 -0.82 -16.32 19.00
CA ASP A 190 -1.90 -17.25 18.63
C ASP A 190 -1.40 -18.50 17.89
N LEU A 191 -0.26 -18.42 17.19
CA LEU A 191 0.34 -19.56 16.49
C LEU A 191 1.18 -20.47 17.42
N TYR A 192 1.62 -19.96 18.57
CA TYR A 192 2.30 -20.76 19.59
C TYR A 192 1.31 -21.44 20.55
N SER A 193 0.14 -20.87 20.79
CA SER A 193 -0.89 -21.49 21.65
C SER A 193 -1.57 -22.73 21.05
N ASP A 194 -1.50 -22.95 19.73
CA ASP A 194 -2.08 -24.16 19.11
C ASP A 194 -1.13 -25.37 19.07
N LYS A 195 0.16 -25.19 19.40
CA LYS A 195 1.12 -26.32 19.45
C LYS A 195 1.19 -27.03 20.81
N GLU A 196 0.58 -26.49 21.87
CA GLU A 196 0.54 -27.14 23.19
C GLU A 196 -0.67 -28.07 23.41
N LYS A 197 -1.53 -28.29 22.40
CA LYS A 197 -2.55 -29.35 22.45
C LYS A 197 -2.07 -30.68 21.86
N VAL A 198 -0.85 -31.10 22.16
CA VAL A 198 -0.44 -32.50 21.94
C VAL A 198 -0.88 -33.30 23.17
N ARG A 199 -1.96 -34.08 23.00
CA ARG A 199 -2.44 -35.05 23.99
C ARG A 199 -1.29 -35.94 24.47
N VAL A 200 -1.00 -35.90 25.76
CA VAL A 200 -0.25 -36.96 26.42
C VAL A 200 -1.16 -38.19 26.47
N PRO A 201 -0.77 -39.35 25.92
CA PRO A 201 -1.52 -40.58 26.14
C PRO A 201 -1.27 -41.03 27.59
N SER A 202 -2.36 -41.14 28.36
CA SER A 202 -2.35 -41.79 29.67
C SER A 202 -2.00 -43.26 29.50
N VAL A 203 -0.84 -43.65 30.02
CA VAL A 203 -0.40 -45.04 30.15
C VAL A 203 -1.18 -45.67 31.30
N GLN A 204 -1.91 -46.76 31.02
CA GLN A 204 -2.43 -47.71 32.01
C GLN A 204 -1.40 -48.81 32.26
#